data_AF-A0A0C4EGM8-F1
#
_entry.id   AF-A0A0C4EGM8-F1
#
_cell.length_a   1.000
_cell.length_b   1.000
_cell.length_c   1.000
_cell.angle_alpha   90.00
_cell.angle_beta   90.00
_cell.angle_gamma   90.00
#
_symmetry.space_group_name_H-M   'P 1'
#
loop_
_entity.id
_entity.type
_entity.pdbx_description
1 polymer ?
#
loop_
_entity_poly.entity_id
_entity_poly.type
_entity_poly.pdbx_seq_one_letter_code
_entity_poly.pdbx_strand_id
1 'polypeptide(L)'
;MAGFECRVPIADRGFKATLCTPRVCVENLVRVMNWPNDKLLPHKRALNFPGIIASVQEMMDALAKHGGEDKLKLIKEERDEVSERLLRSWAWNIDYSRELGLGLESDESADALVKEYVDSLKK
;
A
#
# COMPACT_ATOMS: atom_id res chain seq x y z
N MET A 1 11.91 -10.08 9.20
CA MET A 1 12.32 -9.80 7.80
C MET A 1 13.33 -10.84 7.37
N ALA A 2 13.16 -11.40 6.17
CA ALA A 2 13.88 -12.61 5.75
C ALA A 2 15.37 -12.42 5.39
N GLY A 3 15.89 -11.18 5.42
CA GLY A 3 17.32 -10.90 5.19
C GLY A 3 17.75 -10.92 3.72
N PHE A 4 16.80 -11.02 2.78
CA PHE A 4 17.08 -10.94 1.36
C PHE A 4 17.21 -9.50 0.88
N GLU A 5 18.03 -9.29 -0.16
CA GLU A 5 18.10 -8.02 -0.86
C GLU A 5 16.77 -7.71 -1.56
N CYS A 6 16.34 -6.45 -1.48
CA CYS A 6 15.15 -5.96 -2.14
C CYS A 6 15.57 -5.00 -3.24
N ARG A 7 15.34 -5.39 -4.51
CA ARG A 7 15.62 -4.52 -5.66
C ARG A 7 14.39 -3.67 -5.96
N VAL A 8 14.54 -2.36 -5.85
CA VAL A 8 13.50 -1.39 -6.19
C VAL A 8 13.74 -0.94 -7.63
N PRO A 9 12.81 -1.23 -8.57
CA PRO A 9 13.01 -1.02 -10.01
C PRO A 9 12.97 0.47 -10.45
N ILE A 10 12.78 1.40 -9.52
CA ILE A 10 12.64 2.83 -9.76
C ILE A 10 13.66 3.58 -8.91
N ALA A 11 14.48 4.41 -9.56
CA ALA A 11 15.44 5.29 -8.87
C ALA A 11 14.82 6.61 -8.37
N ASP A 12 13.66 6.98 -8.91
CA ASP A 12 12.88 8.15 -8.47
C ASP A 12 12.20 7.87 -7.12
N ARG A 13 12.83 8.35 -6.04
CA ARG A 13 12.29 8.18 -4.69
C ARG A 13 11.00 8.96 -4.42
N GLY A 14 10.66 9.92 -5.27
CA GLY A 14 9.41 10.67 -5.24
C GLY A 14 8.24 9.92 -5.89
N PHE A 15 8.50 8.76 -6.53
CA PHE A 15 7.45 7.92 -7.08
C PHE A 15 6.46 7.52 -5.99
N LYS A 16 5.18 7.78 -6.23
CA LYS A 16 4.07 7.49 -5.32
C LYS A 16 3.30 6.28 -5.79
N ALA A 17 2.91 5.45 -4.84
CA ALA A 17 1.99 4.35 -5.04
C ALA A 17 0.89 4.39 -3.99
N THR A 18 -0.26 3.79 -4.33
CA THR A 18 -1.30 3.50 -3.35
C THR A 18 -1.01 2.17 -2.68
N LEU A 19 -1.09 2.13 -1.35
CA LEU A 19 -0.80 0.97 -0.53
C LEU A 19 -1.93 0.75 0.49
N CYS A 20 -2.15 -0.49 0.89
CA CYS A 20 -3.00 -0.84 2.02
C CYS A 20 -2.39 -2.02 2.78
N THR A 21 -2.64 -2.10 4.08
CA THR A 21 -2.24 -3.23 4.90
C THR A 21 -3.08 -4.47 4.54
N PRO A 22 -2.53 -5.69 4.71
CA PRO A 22 -3.33 -6.91 4.57
C PRO A 22 -4.55 -6.92 5.50
N ARG A 23 -4.43 -6.34 6.71
CA ARG A 23 -5.52 -6.24 7.67
C ARG A 23 -6.68 -5.41 7.12
N VAL A 24 -6.43 -4.19 6.66
CA VAL A 24 -7.47 -3.32 6.09
C VAL A 24 -8.06 -3.94 4.82
N CYS A 25 -7.23 -4.56 3.97
CA CYS A 25 -7.70 -5.25 2.78
C CYS A 25 -8.70 -6.38 3.11
N VAL A 26 -8.37 -7.23 4.10
CA VAL A 26 -9.27 -8.31 4.55
C VAL A 26 -10.53 -7.75 5.21
N GLU A 27 -10.41 -6.76 6.07
CA GLU A 27 -11.56 -6.13 6.74
C GLU A 27 -12.54 -5.53 5.71
N ASN A 28 -12.03 -4.79 4.73
CA ASN A 28 -12.84 -4.24 3.65
C ASN A 28 -13.47 -5.34 2.78
N LEU A 29 -12.75 -6.42 2.51
CA LEU A 29 -13.32 -7.57 1.80
C LEU A 29 -14.50 -8.17 2.56
N VAL A 30 -14.33 -8.40 3.87
CA VAL A 30 -15.42 -8.91 4.74
C VAL A 30 -16.60 -7.95 4.75
N ARG A 31 -16.37 -6.64 4.82
CA ARG A 31 -17.46 -5.63 4.76
C ARG A 31 -18.23 -5.71 3.45
N VAL A 32 -17.52 -5.73 2.33
CA VAL A 32 -18.14 -5.82 0.99
C VAL A 32 -18.95 -7.11 0.85
N MET A 33 -18.42 -8.25 1.33
CA MET A 33 -19.14 -9.53 1.29
C MET A 33 -20.44 -9.53 2.11
N ASN A 34 -20.52 -8.69 3.15
CA ASN A 34 -21.71 -8.57 4.01
C ASN A 34 -22.68 -7.46 3.55
N TRP A 35 -22.39 -6.75 2.47
CA TRP A 35 -23.27 -5.70 1.97
C TRP A 35 -24.56 -6.26 1.35
N PRO A 36 -25.70 -5.57 1.51
CA PRO A 36 -26.89 -5.90 0.74
C PRO A 36 -26.65 -5.63 -0.75
N ASN A 37 -27.35 -6.37 -1.61
CA ASN A 37 -27.15 -6.33 -3.06
C ASN A 37 -27.42 -4.95 -3.71
N ASP A 38 -28.14 -4.07 -3.02
CA ASP A 38 -28.50 -2.71 -3.45
C ASP A 38 -27.56 -1.61 -2.92
N LYS A 39 -26.51 -1.99 -2.16
CA LYS A 39 -25.53 -1.03 -1.61
C LYS A 39 -24.75 -0.29 -2.69
N LEU A 40 -24.53 -0.93 -3.84
CA LEU A 40 -23.91 -0.34 -5.02
C LEU A 40 -24.95 -0.14 -6.12
N LEU A 41 -24.73 0.86 -6.97
CA LEU A 41 -25.54 1.05 -8.17
C LEU A 41 -25.49 -0.24 -9.02
N PRO A 42 -26.61 -0.70 -9.62
CA PRO A 42 -26.66 -1.99 -10.32
C PRO A 42 -25.62 -2.19 -11.43
N HIS A 43 -25.15 -1.11 -12.04
CA HIS A 43 -24.14 -1.11 -13.10
C HIS A 43 -22.69 -1.02 -12.58
N LYS A 44 -22.48 -0.85 -11.27
CA LYS A 44 -21.16 -0.78 -10.62
C LYS A 44 -20.83 -2.13 -9.98
N ARG A 45 -19.88 -2.85 -10.58
CA ARG A 45 -19.39 -4.15 -10.11
C ARG A 45 -17.97 -4.12 -9.55
N ALA A 46 -17.36 -2.94 -9.53
CA ALA A 46 -16.00 -2.74 -9.06
C ALA A 46 -15.92 -1.50 -8.15
N LEU A 47 -15.07 -1.60 -7.14
CA LEU A 47 -14.67 -0.53 -6.25
C LEU A 47 -13.19 -0.68 -5.92
N ASN A 48 -12.53 0.42 -5.56
CA ASN A 48 -11.16 0.37 -5.10
C ASN A 48 -11.17 0.32 -3.58
N PHE A 49 -10.38 -0.56 -2.96
CA PHE A 49 -10.24 -0.52 -1.51
C PHE A 49 -9.45 0.72 -1.12
N PRO A 50 -9.95 1.51 -0.16
CA PRO A 50 -9.22 2.68 0.32
C PRO A 50 -7.83 2.31 0.79
N GLY A 51 -6.88 3.14 0.41
CA GLY A 51 -5.48 3.01 0.79
C GLY A 51 -4.83 4.36 0.99
N ILE A 52 -3.58 4.31 1.40
CA ILE A 52 -2.74 5.49 1.57
C ILE A 52 -1.86 5.71 0.35
N ILE A 53 -1.53 6.95 0.07
CA ILE A 53 -0.55 7.30 -0.96
C ILE A 53 0.78 7.51 -0.25
N ALA A 54 1.79 6.74 -0.63
CA ALA A 54 3.14 6.86 -0.09
C ALA A 54 4.18 6.84 -1.20
N SER A 55 5.21 7.65 -1.03
CA SER A 55 6.40 7.64 -1.86
C SER A 55 7.39 6.55 -1.44
N VAL A 56 8.30 6.21 -2.33
CA VAL A 56 9.43 5.30 -2.01
C VAL A 56 10.24 5.84 -0.83
N GLN A 57 10.51 7.14 -0.78
CA GLN A 57 11.25 7.75 0.33
C GLN A 57 10.49 7.60 1.67
N GLU A 58 9.19 7.89 1.71
CA GLU A 58 8.38 7.73 2.93
C GLU A 58 8.37 6.29 3.44
N MET A 59 8.33 5.31 2.54
CA MET A 59 8.42 3.88 2.89
C MET A 59 9.81 3.50 3.42
N MET A 60 10.88 4.05 2.83
CA MET A 60 12.26 3.84 3.31
C MET A 60 12.47 4.46 4.69
N ASP A 61 11.95 5.65 4.94
CA ASP A 61 12.05 6.36 6.23
C ASP A 61 11.30 5.59 7.33
N ALA A 62 10.09 5.12 7.02
CA ALA A 62 9.31 4.28 7.93
C ALA A 62 10.03 2.94 8.22
N LEU A 63 10.68 2.34 7.21
CA LEU A 63 11.49 1.13 7.40
C LEU A 63 12.72 1.39 8.29
N ALA A 64 13.42 2.50 8.10
CA ALA A 64 14.55 2.85 8.94
C ALA A 64 14.14 2.98 10.41
N LYS A 65 12.99 3.64 10.64
CA LYS A 65 12.45 3.92 11.97
C LYS A 65 11.97 2.65 12.70
N HIS A 66 11.21 1.79 12.04
CA HIS A 66 10.59 0.62 12.69
C HIS A 66 11.34 -0.68 12.46
N GLY A 67 11.98 -0.82 11.30
CA GLY A 67 12.68 -2.03 10.86
C GLY A 67 14.20 -2.01 11.10
N GLY A 68 14.78 -0.84 11.35
CA GLY A 68 16.21 -0.66 11.61
C GLY A 68 17.04 -0.35 10.36
N GLU A 69 18.15 0.37 10.56
CA GLU A 69 19.07 0.74 9.47
C GLU A 69 19.74 -0.47 8.80
N ASP A 70 19.91 -1.58 9.53
CA ASP A 70 20.46 -2.82 8.98
C ASP A 70 19.59 -3.37 7.84
N LYS A 71 18.26 -3.20 7.95
CA LYS A 71 17.30 -3.63 6.93
C LYS A 71 17.22 -2.66 5.78
N LEU A 72 17.36 -1.36 6.05
CA LEU A 72 17.43 -0.34 5.00
C LEU A 72 18.59 -0.60 4.03
N LYS A 73 19.74 -1.10 4.52
CA LYS A 73 20.93 -1.44 3.71
C LYS A 73 20.68 -2.57 2.70
N LEU A 74 19.63 -3.37 2.89
CA LEU A 74 19.24 -4.45 1.97
C LEU A 74 18.46 -3.93 0.76
N ILE A 75 18.02 -2.67 0.77
CA ILE A 75 17.36 -2.03 -0.37
C ILE A 75 18.42 -1.63 -1.40
N LYS A 76 18.23 -2.06 -2.65
CA LYS A 76 19.03 -1.69 -3.80
C LYS A 76 18.14 -1.02 -4.84
N GLU A 77 18.36 0.25 -5.09
CA GLU A 77 17.68 1.00 -6.15
C GLU A 77 18.38 0.69 -7.48
N GLU A 78 17.74 -0.10 -8.33
CA GLU A 78 18.26 -0.50 -9.64
C GLU A 78 17.18 -0.24 -10.67
N ARG A 79 17.40 0.77 -11.52
CA ARG A 79 16.41 1.16 -12.51
C ARG A 79 16.19 0.04 -13.53
N ASP A 80 14.96 -0.44 -13.63
CA ASP A 80 14.50 -1.32 -14.70
C ASP A 80 13.45 -0.58 -15.53
N GLU A 81 13.78 -0.27 -16.78
CA GLU A 81 12.93 0.52 -17.67
C GLU A 81 11.57 -0.15 -17.94
N VAL A 82 11.51 -1.47 -17.97
CA VAL A 82 10.25 -2.20 -18.24
C VAL A 82 9.33 -2.10 -17.04
N SER A 83 9.86 -2.39 -15.84
CA SER A 83 9.11 -2.29 -14.59
C SER A 83 8.73 -0.84 -14.27
N GLU A 84 9.64 0.11 -14.45
CA GLU A 84 9.35 1.54 -14.24
C GLU A 84 8.22 2.02 -15.14
N ARG A 85 8.23 1.66 -16.44
CA ARG A 85 7.13 2.01 -17.35
C ARG A 85 5.80 1.42 -16.90
N LEU A 86 5.79 0.18 -16.42
CA LEU A 86 4.58 -0.46 -15.90
C LEU A 86 4.08 0.26 -14.64
N LEU A 87 4.96 0.52 -13.67
CA LEU A 87 4.61 1.18 -12.41
C LEU A 87 4.09 2.61 -12.64
N ARG A 88 4.70 3.36 -13.57
CA ARG A 88 4.24 4.71 -13.95
C ARG A 88 2.89 4.71 -14.69
N SER A 89 2.46 3.57 -15.22
CA SER A 89 1.14 3.45 -15.86
C SER A 89 -0.01 3.27 -14.86
N TRP A 90 0.29 2.94 -13.61
CA TRP A 90 -0.72 2.74 -12.58
C TRP A 90 -1.16 4.07 -11.97
N ALA A 91 -2.46 4.19 -11.70
CA ALA A 91 -3.01 5.34 -11.01
C ALA A 91 -2.56 5.33 -9.55
N TRP A 92 -1.99 6.45 -9.09
CA TRP A 92 -1.58 6.62 -7.70
C TRP A 92 -2.45 7.63 -6.94
N ASN A 93 -3.15 8.53 -7.65
CA ASN A 93 -4.01 9.57 -7.09
C ASN A 93 -5.50 9.18 -7.14
N ILE A 94 -5.84 8.08 -6.48
CA ILE A 94 -7.21 7.58 -6.45
C ILE A 94 -8.04 8.34 -5.40
N ASP A 95 -9.23 8.81 -5.79
CA ASP A 95 -10.20 9.37 -4.86
C ASP A 95 -11.02 8.26 -4.21
N TYR A 96 -10.93 8.15 -2.89
CA TYR A 96 -11.63 7.16 -2.08
C TYR A 96 -12.89 7.70 -1.39
N SER A 97 -13.31 8.94 -1.68
CA SER A 97 -14.44 9.60 -0.99
C SER A 97 -15.72 8.78 -1.03
N ARG A 98 -15.99 8.11 -2.17
CA ARG A 98 -17.16 7.23 -2.32
C ARG A 98 -17.05 6.00 -1.42
N GLU A 99 -15.94 5.31 -1.47
CA GLU A 99 -15.72 4.06 -0.74
C GLU A 99 -15.69 4.26 0.78
N LEU A 100 -15.07 5.35 1.23
CA LEU A 100 -15.14 5.78 2.62
C LEU A 100 -16.58 6.10 3.03
N GLY A 101 -17.34 6.79 2.18
CA GLY A 101 -18.77 7.07 2.40
C GLY A 101 -19.65 5.80 2.43
N LEU A 102 -19.20 4.70 1.84
CA LEU A 102 -19.88 3.39 1.88
C LEU A 102 -19.53 2.58 3.15
N GLY A 103 -18.62 3.08 3.99
CA GLY A 103 -18.21 2.45 5.25
C GLY A 103 -16.97 1.54 5.15
N LEU A 104 -16.19 1.67 4.07
CA LEU A 104 -14.87 1.05 3.98
C LEU A 104 -13.83 1.85 4.78
N GLU A 105 -12.80 1.16 5.24
CA GLU A 105 -11.73 1.71 6.05
C GLU A 105 -10.46 1.92 5.22
N SER A 106 -9.61 2.84 5.66
CA SER A 106 -8.28 3.10 5.12
C SER A 106 -7.25 3.00 6.24
N ASP A 107 -6.02 2.67 5.87
CA ASP A 107 -4.87 2.85 6.77
C ASP A 107 -4.63 4.33 7.08
N GLU A 108 -3.95 4.60 8.20
CA GLU A 108 -3.67 5.95 8.69
C GLU A 108 -2.46 6.60 8.01
N SER A 109 -1.37 5.85 7.83
CA SER A 109 -0.11 6.38 7.28
C SER A 109 0.87 5.28 6.88
N ALA A 110 1.87 5.64 6.07
CA ALA A 110 2.96 4.74 5.67
C ALA A 110 3.76 4.25 6.90
N ASP A 111 3.94 5.12 7.89
CA ASP A 111 4.60 4.80 9.16
C ASP A 111 3.85 3.69 9.91
N ALA A 112 2.53 3.83 10.05
CA ALA A 112 1.68 2.84 10.69
C ALA A 112 1.70 1.50 9.94
N LEU A 113 1.66 1.53 8.60
CA LEU A 113 1.71 0.34 7.75
C LEU A 113 3.00 -0.46 7.99
N VAL A 114 4.16 0.19 7.94
CA VAL A 114 5.44 -0.48 8.16
C VAL A 114 5.56 -0.99 9.60
N LYS A 115 5.12 -0.21 10.58
CA LYS A 115 5.09 -0.63 11.98
C LYS A 115 4.23 -1.88 12.18
N GLU A 116 3.01 -1.91 11.61
CA GLU A 116 2.09 -3.04 11.70
C GLU A 116 2.73 -4.31 11.12
N TYR A 117 3.39 -4.20 9.95
CA TYR A 117 4.11 -5.32 9.36
C TYR A 117 5.26 -5.81 10.25
N VAL A 118 6.10 -4.91 10.77
CA VAL A 118 7.22 -5.27 11.65
C VAL A 118 6.73 -5.95 12.93
N ASP A 119 5.66 -5.44 13.54
CA ASP A 119 5.09 -6.02 14.75
C ASP A 119 4.44 -7.38 14.50
N SER A 120 3.87 -7.60 13.30
CA SER A 120 3.32 -8.91 12.91
C SER A 120 4.38 -10.02 12.86
N LEU A 121 5.64 -9.67 12.61
CA LEU A 121 6.76 -10.62 12.52
C LEU A 121 7.32 -11.07 13.87
N LYS A 122 6.93 -10.40 14.97
CA LYS A 122 7.37 -10.72 16.34
C LYS A 122 6.47 -11.75 17.03
N LYS A 123 5.34 -12.07 16.42
CA LYS A 123 4.37 -13.07 16.91
C LYS A 123 4.71 -14.44 16.34
#